data_AF-W1YS30-F1
#
_entry.id   AF-W1YS30-F1
#
_cell.length_a   1.000
_cell.length_b   1.000
_cell.length_c   1.000
_cell.angle_alpha   90.00
_cell.angle_beta   90.00
_cell.angle_gamma   90.00
#
_symmetry.space_group_name_H-M   'P 1'
#
loop_
_entity.id
_entity.type
_entity.pdbx_description
1 polymer ?
#
loop_
_entity_poly.entity_id
_entity_poly.type
_entity_poly.pdbx_seq_one_letter_code
_entity_poly.pdbx_strand_id
1 'polypeptide(L)'
;VFDTAFHQTMPKEAYMYALPYEYYEDYGIRRYGFHGTSHKYVAQRCAELMGKHMSDLRIITCHLGNGSSVSAIKGGRSIDTTMGFTPLSGLIMGTRTGDI
;
A
#
# COMPACT_ATOMS: atom_id res chain seq x y z
N VAL A 1 -14.52 2.49 7.97
CA VAL A 1 -13.23 1.79 7.77
C VAL A 1 -12.96 1.78 6.27
N PHE A 2 -11.81 2.26 5.80
CA PHE A 2 -11.48 2.33 4.36
C PHE A 2 -10.17 1.58 4.08
N ASP A 3 -10.14 0.82 2.98
CA ASP A 3 -8.95 0.07 2.54
C ASP A 3 -7.76 0.96 2.20
N THR A 4 -8.03 2.21 1.82
CA THR A 4 -7.02 3.21 1.44
C THR A 4 -6.42 3.96 2.64
N ALA A 5 -7.02 3.84 3.83
CA ALA A 5 -6.69 4.69 4.98
C ALA A 5 -5.25 4.49 5.48
N PHE A 6 -4.77 3.25 5.50
CA PHE A 6 -3.41 2.93 5.96
C PHE A 6 -2.32 3.52 5.05
N HIS A 7 -2.61 3.60 3.76
CA HIS A 7 -1.71 4.06 2.72
C HIS A 7 -1.65 5.60 2.59
N GLN A 8 -2.49 6.35 3.31
CA GLN A 8 -2.43 7.82 3.34
C GLN A 8 -1.14 8.37 3.96
N THR A 9 -0.31 7.50 4.54
CA THR A 9 1.01 7.85 5.09
C THR A 9 2.16 7.84 4.08
N MET A 10 1.90 7.39 2.84
CA MET A 10 2.88 7.38 1.74
C MET A 10 3.41 8.79 1.45
N PRO A 11 4.72 8.95 1.22
CA PRO A 11 5.31 10.23 0.83
C PRO A 11 5.00 10.56 -0.65
N LYS A 12 5.20 11.82 -1.05
CA LYS A 12 4.81 12.34 -2.38
C LYS A 12 5.43 11.55 -3.52
N GLU A 13 6.70 11.20 -3.37
CA GLU A 13 7.48 10.39 -4.31
C GLU A 13 6.93 8.97 -4.53
N ALA A 14 6.13 8.42 -3.59
CA ALA A 14 5.54 7.09 -3.72
C ALA A 14 4.13 7.13 -4.33
N TYR A 15 3.35 8.19 -4.04
CA TYR A 15 1.97 8.28 -4.53
C TYR A 15 1.77 9.08 -5.80
N MET A 16 2.74 9.90 -6.19
CA MET A 16 2.64 10.72 -7.39
C MET A 16 2.94 9.88 -8.64
N TYR A 17 2.07 9.96 -9.64
CA TYR A 17 2.37 9.40 -10.96
C TYR A 17 3.14 10.41 -11.80
N ALA A 18 3.96 9.92 -12.73
CA ALA A 18 4.65 10.74 -13.73
C ALA A 18 3.69 11.16 -14.87
N LEU A 19 2.60 11.82 -14.48
CA LEU A 19 1.55 12.39 -15.33
C LEU A 19 1.53 13.91 -15.15
N PRO A 20 0.81 14.68 -16.00
CA PRO A 20 0.58 16.11 -15.76
C PRO A 20 0.11 16.37 -14.33
N TYR A 21 0.74 17.33 -13.65
CA TYR A 21 0.50 17.56 -12.22
C TYR A 21 -0.94 18.02 -11.93
N GLU A 22 -1.57 18.71 -12.88
CA GLU A 22 -2.98 19.10 -12.84
C GLU A 22 -3.90 17.89 -12.60
N TYR A 23 -3.52 16.68 -13.05
CA TYR A 23 -4.36 15.49 -12.84
C TYR A 23 -4.44 15.09 -11.36
N TYR A 24 -3.38 15.33 -10.60
CA TYR A 24 -3.40 15.15 -9.17
C TYR A 24 -4.22 16.24 -8.49
N GLU A 25 -4.04 17.51 -8.88
CA GLU A 25 -4.69 18.66 -8.24
C GLU A 25 -6.21 18.69 -8.50
N ASP A 26 -6.62 18.51 -9.74
CA ASP A 26 -8.02 18.70 -10.16
C ASP A 26 -8.86 17.43 -9.97
N TYR A 27 -8.24 16.25 -10.13
CA TYR A 27 -8.96 14.97 -10.18
C TYR A 27 -8.51 13.96 -9.11
N GLY A 28 -7.50 14.30 -8.32
CA GLY A 28 -6.98 13.39 -7.29
C GLY A 28 -6.30 12.14 -7.87
N ILE A 29 -5.79 12.18 -9.10
CA ILE A 29 -5.06 11.05 -9.69
C ILE A 29 -3.75 10.82 -8.93
N ARG A 30 -3.71 9.73 -8.18
CA ARG A 30 -2.57 9.29 -7.37
C ARG A 30 -2.64 7.80 -7.08
N ARG A 31 -1.57 7.24 -6.55
CA ARG A 31 -1.62 5.96 -5.85
C ARG A 31 -2.44 6.11 -4.56
N TYR A 32 -3.51 5.34 -4.43
CA TYR A 32 -4.28 5.24 -3.20
C TYR A 32 -3.86 4.03 -2.37
N GLY A 33 -3.61 2.89 -3.02
CA GLY A 33 -3.33 1.63 -2.32
C GLY A 33 -4.57 1.00 -1.68
N PHE A 34 -4.60 -0.32 -1.57
CA PHE A 34 -5.74 -1.08 -1.00
C PHE A 34 -5.23 -2.26 -0.15
N HIS A 35 -6.15 -3.00 0.48
CA HIS A 35 -5.85 -3.97 1.53
C HIS A 35 -5.16 -3.35 2.76
N GLY A 36 -5.34 -2.04 2.99
CA GLY A 36 -4.66 -1.32 4.06
C GLY A 36 -5.03 -1.82 5.46
N THR A 37 -6.26 -2.29 5.67
CA THR A 37 -6.68 -2.95 6.91
C THR A 37 -5.87 -4.21 7.19
N SER A 38 -5.67 -5.05 6.16
CA SER A 38 -4.87 -6.27 6.24
C SER A 38 -3.39 -5.95 6.46
N HIS A 39 -2.79 -5.08 5.64
CA HIS A 39 -1.38 -4.70 5.77
C HIS A 39 -1.05 -4.11 7.14
N LYS A 40 -1.92 -3.23 7.67
CA LYS A 40 -1.79 -2.68 9.02
C LYS A 40 -1.81 -3.78 10.07
N TYR A 41 -2.79 -4.67 10.00
CA TYR A 41 -2.97 -5.74 10.99
C TYR A 41 -1.78 -6.71 10.99
N VAL A 42 -1.36 -7.20 9.83
CA VAL A 42 -0.28 -8.20 9.76
C VAL A 42 1.09 -7.61 10.12
N ALA A 43 1.33 -6.32 9.81
CA ALA A 43 2.52 -5.63 10.28
C ALA A 43 2.54 -5.56 11.81
N GLN A 44 1.44 -5.10 12.43
CA GLN A 44 1.32 -5.02 13.89
C GLN A 44 1.50 -6.39 14.54
N ARG A 45 0.86 -7.42 13.99
CA ARG A 45 0.99 -8.79 14.48
C ARG A 45 2.42 -9.32 14.36
N CYS A 46 3.12 -8.99 13.28
CA CYS A 46 4.53 -9.34 13.09
C CYS A 46 5.42 -8.70 14.18
N ALA A 47 5.20 -7.42 14.49
CA ALA A 47 5.94 -6.72 15.54
C ALA A 47 5.76 -7.38 16.92
N GLU A 48 4.52 -7.73 17.28
CA GLU A 48 4.19 -8.45 18.50
C GLU A 48 4.90 -9.82 18.58
N LEU A 49 4.85 -10.61 17.50
CA LEU A 49 5.49 -11.92 17.43
C LEU A 49 7.01 -11.84 17.52
N MET A 50 7.61 -10.77 17.01
CA MET A 50 9.04 -10.52 17.11
C MET A 50 9.46 -9.97 18.49
N GLY A 51 8.50 -9.62 19.36
CA GLY A 51 8.78 -8.93 20.63
C GLY A 51 9.47 -7.58 20.43
N LYS A 52 9.21 -6.89 19.31
CA LYS A 52 9.84 -5.61 18.95
C LYS A 52 8.81 -4.50 18.85
N HIS A 53 9.22 -3.28 19.19
CA HIS A 53 8.35 -2.12 18.99
C HIS A 53 8.26 -1.78 17.50
N MET A 54 7.07 -1.37 17.05
CA MET A 54 6.80 -1.11 15.64
C MET A 54 7.71 -0.04 15.03
N SER A 55 8.13 0.96 15.81
CA SER A 55 9.04 2.03 15.36
C SER A 55 10.38 1.52 14.85
N ASP A 56 10.82 0.35 15.32
CA ASP A 56 12.16 -0.19 15.09
C ASP A 56 12.19 -1.12 13.86
N LEU A 57 11.04 -1.33 13.24
CA LEU A 57 10.86 -2.32 12.19
C LEU A 57 10.69 -1.68 10.81
N ARG A 58 11.24 -2.39 9.82
CA ARG A 58 10.95 -2.23 8.40
C ARG A 58 10.40 -3.56 7.92
N ILE A 59 9.14 -3.56 7.49
CA ILE A 59 8.38 -4.75 7.19
C ILE A 59 7.87 -4.65 5.75
N ILE A 60 8.00 -5.74 5.00
CA ILE A 60 7.28 -5.93 3.75
C ILE A 60 6.13 -6.89 4.04
N THR A 61 4.91 -6.48 3.71
CA THR A 61 3.70 -7.30 3.89
C THR A 61 3.17 -7.74 2.53
N CYS A 62 2.89 -9.03 2.39
CA CYS A 62 2.36 -9.63 1.17
C CYS A 62 0.94 -10.13 1.43
N HIS A 63 -0.05 -9.37 0.98
CA HIS A 63 -1.44 -9.82 0.96
C HIS A 63 -1.67 -10.55 -0.36
N LEU A 64 -1.75 -11.88 -0.32
CA LEU A 64 -1.85 -12.72 -1.52
C LEU A 64 -3.16 -13.51 -1.49
N GLY A 65 -4.08 -13.13 -2.36
CA GLY A 65 -5.41 -13.75 -2.48
C GLY A 65 -5.98 -13.52 -3.88
N ASN A 66 -7.31 -13.50 -4.00
CA ASN A 66 -7.94 -13.14 -5.28
C ASN A 66 -7.61 -11.69 -5.69
N GLY A 67 -7.40 -10.81 -4.70
CA GLY A 67 -6.62 -9.59 -4.86
C GLY A 67 -5.26 -9.73 -4.20
N SER A 68 -4.22 -9.25 -4.86
CA SER A 68 -2.85 -9.38 -4.38
C SER A 68 -2.14 -8.03 -4.36
N SER A 69 -1.47 -7.72 -3.25
CA SER A 69 -0.68 -6.49 -3.11
C SER A 69 0.46 -6.67 -2.13
N VAL A 70 1.55 -5.94 -2.37
CA VAL A 70 2.66 -5.81 -1.42
C VAL A 70 2.68 -4.38 -0.86
N SER A 71 3.03 -4.22 0.42
CA SER A 71 3.24 -2.90 1.02
C SER A 71 4.58 -2.85 1.73
N ALA A 72 5.30 -1.76 1.53
CA ALA A 72 6.48 -1.41 2.30
C ALA A 72 6.07 -0.58 3.51
N ILE A 73 6.49 -1.01 4.70
CA ILE A 73 6.08 -0.40 5.98
C ILE A 73 7.34 -0.07 6.78
N LYS A 74 7.45 1.18 7.22
CA LYS A 74 8.56 1.67 8.05
C LYS A 74 8.00 2.30 9.30
N GLY A 75 8.35 1.77 10.47
CA GLY A 75 7.88 2.33 11.74
C GLY A 75 6.35 2.32 11.88
N GLY A 76 5.67 1.32 11.32
CA GLY A 76 4.20 1.22 11.34
C GLY A 76 3.46 2.10 10.33
N ARG A 77 4.19 2.83 9.48
CA ARG A 77 3.61 3.65 8.39
C ARG A 77 3.83 2.98 7.05
N SER A 78 2.79 2.95 6.21
CA SER A 78 2.93 2.53 4.82
C SER A 78 3.69 3.61 4.04
N ILE A 79 4.83 3.24 3.47
CA ILE A 79 5.68 4.14 2.69
C ILE A 79 5.59 3.86 1.18
N ASP A 80 5.10 2.68 0.79
CA ASP A 80 4.80 2.34 -0.59
C ASP A 80 3.83 1.14 -0.64
N THR A 81 3.11 0.96 -1.74
CA THR A 81 2.32 -0.25 -2.01
C THR A 81 2.08 -0.47 -3.50
N THR A 82 1.92 -1.73 -3.90
CA THR A 82 1.84 -2.09 -5.31
C THR A 82 0.55 -1.64 -5.99
N MET A 83 -0.59 -1.64 -5.29
CA MET A 83 -1.85 -1.19 -5.88
C MET A 83 -1.87 0.32 -6.11
N GLY A 84 -2.51 0.74 -7.19
CA GLY A 84 -2.42 2.07 -7.77
C GLY A 84 -3.55 3.02 -7.36
N PHE A 85 -4.01 3.80 -8.35
CA PHE A 85 -5.27 4.55 -8.31
C PHE A 85 -6.46 3.61 -8.07
N THR A 86 -6.42 2.44 -8.71
CA THR A 86 -7.39 1.35 -8.53
C THR A 86 -6.69 0.08 -8.03
N PRO A 87 -7.46 -0.95 -7.61
CA PRO A 87 -6.92 -2.26 -7.27
C PRO A 87 -6.37 -3.07 -8.46
N LEU A 88 -6.14 -2.46 -9.64
CA LEU A 88 -5.68 -3.15 -10.84
C LEU A 88 -4.15 -3.30 -10.89
N SER A 89 -3.40 -2.22 -10.63
CA SER A 89 -1.94 -2.19 -10.71
C SER A 89 -1.28 -3.06 -9.64
N GLY A 90 -0.07 -3.52 -9.92
CA GLY A 90 0.79 -4.30 -9.06
C GLY A 90 0.87 -5.75 -9.52
N LEU A 91 0.64 -6.66 -8.58
CA LEU A 91 0.81 -8.10 -8.80
C LEU A 91 -0.25 -8.66 -9.76
N ILE A 92 0.09 -9.77 -10.42
CA ILE A 92 -0.91 -10.68 -11.00
C ILE A 92 -1.88 -11.14 -9.91
N MET A 93 -3.15 -11.30 -10.28
CA MET A 93 -4.21 -11.71 -9.34
C MET A 93 -5.12 -12.76 -9.97
N GLY A 94 -6.20 -13.16 -9.28
CA GLY A 94 -7.06 -14.24 -9.78
C GLY A 94 -7.68 -13.96 -11.15
N THR A 95 -8.20 -12.75 -11.34
CA THR A 95 -8.86 -12.31 -12.59
C THR A 95 -8.45 -10.90 -13.04
N ARG A 96 -7.39 -10.33 -12.44
CA ARG A 96 -6.82 -9.03 -12.81
C ARG A 96 -5.39 -9.22 -13.29
N THR A 97 -5.01 -8.44 -14.28
CA THR A 97 -3.72 -8.51 -14.94
C THR A 97 -2.55 -8.13 -14.02
N GLY A 98 -2.77 -7.19 -13.09
CA GLY A 98 -1.66 -6.48 -12.48
C GLY A 98 -1.14 -5.42 -13.45
N ASP A 99 0.16 -5.14 -13.35
CA ASP A 99 0.85 -4.22 -14.26
C ASP A 99 0.91 -4.78 -15.70
N ILE A 100 0.24 -4.09 -16.64
CA ILE A 100 0.33 -4.31 -18.10
C ILE A 100 -0.28 -3.12 -18.86
#